data_AF-A0A2W5Y8C8-F1
#
_entry.id   AF-A0A2W5Y8C8-F1
#
_cell.length_a   1.000
_cell.length_b   1.000
_cell.length_c   1.000
_cell.angle_alpha   90.00
_cell.angle_beta   90.00
_cell.angle_gamma   90.00
#
_symmetry.space_group_name_H-M   'P 1'
#
loop_
_entity.id
_entity.type
_entity.pdbx_description
1 polymer ?
#
loop_
_entity_poly.entity_id
_entity_poly.type
_entity_poly.pdbx_seq_one_letter_code
_entity_poly.pdbx_strand_id
1 'polypeptide(L)'
;MIAAHAELPVDRLDEALLLIDSIAEHAGDLTTDGRVTTTVAGGDRTLTLELGPLRAGSATELVQSGALPGLGNVIERLSDELAIDVTDGGELLRVQLRARG
;
A
#
# COMPACT_ATOMS: atom_id res chain seq x y z
N MET A 1 4.44 0.80 18.44
CA MET A 1 4.70 0.64 16.98
C MET A 1 4.02 -0.63 16.49
N ILE A 2 3.14 -0.53 15.50
CA ILE A 2 2.38 -1.69 14.95
C ILE A 2 3.35 -2.73 14.36
N ALA A 3 4.32 -2.29 13.56
CA ALA A 3 5.34 -3.18 12.97
C ALA A 3 6.20 -3.91 14.02
N ALA A 4 6.49 -3.27 15.17
CA ALA A 4 7.21 -3.92 16.26
C ALA A 4 6.38 -5.02 16.95
N HIS A 5 5.05 -4.86 17.01
CA HIS A 5 4.16 -5.93 17.50
C HIS A 5 4.00 -7.04 16.46
N ALA A 6 4.16 -6.72 15.18
CA ALA A 6 4.15 -7.68 14.09
C ALA A 6 5.48 -8.41 13.89
N GLU A 7 6.49 -8.17 14.74
CA GLU A 7 7.83 -8.78 14.60
C GLU A 7 8.44 -8.61 13.19
N LEU A 8 8.14 -7.47 12.54
CA LEU A 8 8.64 -7.18 11.20
C LEU A 8 10.13 -6.78 11.28
N PRO A 9 11.02 -7.39 10.47
CA PRO A 9 12.40 -6.95 10.33
C PRO A 9 12.52 -5.48 9.92
N VAL A 10 13.60 -4.81 10.33
CA VAL A 10 13.81 -3.37 10.10
C VAL A 10 13.90 -3.04 8.60
N ASP A 11 14.55 -3.90 7.81
CA ASP A 11 14.61 -3.76 6.34
C ASP A 11 13.22 -3.80 5.70
N ARG A 12 12.30 -4.65 6.20
CA ARG A 12 10.90 -4.65 5.73
C ARG A 12 10.15 -3.39 6.16
N LEU A 13 10.50 -2.80 7.30
CA LEU A 13 9.95 -1.49 7.70
C LEU A 13 10.43 -0.38 6.76
N ASP A 14 11.70 -0.40 6.36
CA ASP A 14 12.24 0.56 5.39
C ASP A 14 11.56 0.43 4.02
N GLU A 15 11.32 -0.81 3.55
CA GLU A 15 10.55 -1.06 2.33
C GLU A 15 9.08 -0.61 2.47
N ALA A 16 8.46 -0.78 3.65
CA ALA A 16 7.12 -0.26 3.91
C ALA A 16 7.06 1.28 3.83
N LEU A 17 8.10 1.98 4.32
CA LEU A 17 8.19 3.44 4.21
C LEU A 17 8.31 3.89 2.75
N LEU A 18 9.13 3.23 1.94
CA LEU A 18 9.24 3.51 0.51
C LEU A 18 7.93 3.27 -0.23
N LEU A 19 7.20 2.20 0.13
CA LEU A 19 5.90 1.92 -0.45
C LEU A 19 4.86 2.99 -0.07
N ILE A 20 4.83 3.41 1.19
CA ILE A 20 3.95 4.50 1.66
C ILE A 20 4.26 5.81 0.92
N ASP A 21 5.54 6.14 0.72
CA ASP A 21 5.97 7.33 -0.03
C ASP A 21 5.47 7.30 -1.49
N SER A 22 5.72 6.19 -2.20
CA SER A 22 5.27 6.01 -3.58
C SER A 22 3.75 6.10 -3.73
N ILE A 23 3.00 5.59 -2.75
CA ILE A 23 1.54 5.68 -2.74
C ILE A 23 1.09 7.12 -2.45
N ALA A 24 1.68 7.77 -1.44
CA ALA A 24 1.31 9.12 -1.03
C ALA A 24 1.51 10.16 -2.14
N GLU A 25 2.50 9.96 -3.01
CA GLU A 25 2.76 10.82 -4.19
C GLU A 25 1.55 10.91 -5.13
N HIS A 26 0.74 9.86 -5.23
CA HIS A 26 -0.34 9.75 -6.22
C HIS A 26 -1.75 9.67 -5.58
N ALA A 27 -1.86 9.27 -4.32
CA ALA A 27 -3.14 8.94 -3.69
C ALA A 27 -4.14 10.12 -3.67
N GLY A 28 -3.66 11.35 -3.54
CA GLY A 28 -4.52 12.55 -3.49
C GLY A 28 -5.42 12.68 -4.72
N ASP A 29 -4.85 12.53 -5.91
CA ASP A 29 -5.54 12.69 -7.20
C ASP A 29 -6.52 11.53 -7.51
N LEU A 30 -6.35 10.41 -6.80
CA LEU A 30 -7.07 9.15 -7.01
C LEU A 30 -8.26 8.96 -6.06
N THR A 31 -8.50 9.95 -5.19
CA THR A 31 -9.63 9.98 -4.25
C THR A 31 -10.74 10.90 -4.75
N THR A 32 -11.94 10.76 -4.19
CA THR A 32 -13.11 11.55 -4.62
C THR A 32 -13.10 12.97 -4.05
N ASP A 33 -12.56 13.17 -2.86
CA ASP A 33 -12.58 14.45 -2.13
C ASP A 33 -11.17 14.96 -1.75
N GLY A 34 -10.12 14.38 -2.33
CA GLY A 34 -8.73 14.69 -2.00
C GLY A 34 -8.28 14.11 -0.65
N ARG A 35 -9.05 13.20 -0.04
CA ARG A 35 -8.69 12.50 1.20
C ARG A 35 -8.58 11.01 0.98
N VAL A 36 -7.53 10.42 1.55
CA VAL A 36 -7.39 8.97 1.68
C VAL A 36 -7.42 8.61 3.16
N THR A 37 -8.16 7.55 3.49
CA THR A 37 -8.01 6.89 4.79
C THR A 37 -7.03 5.76 4.62
N THR A 38 -6.07 5.68 5.53
CA THR A 38 -5.11 4.57 5.58
C THR A 38 -5.28 3.81 6.88
N THR A 39 -5.59 2.53 6.78
CA THR A 39 -5.56 1.61 7.93
C THR A 39 -4.25 0.85 7.88
N VAL A 40 -3.58 0.76 9.04
CA VAL A 40 -2.38 -0.04 9.21
C VAL A 40 -2.68 -1.11 10.25
N ALA A 41 -2.51 -2.37 9.86
CA ALA A 41 -2.74 -3.52 10.73
C ALA A 41 -1.49 -4.39 10.79
N GLY A 42 -1.12 -4.80 12.01
CA GLY A 42 -0.07 -5.78 12.24
C GLY A 42 -0.69 -7.16 12.38
N GLY A 43 -0.06 -8.17 11.81
CA GLY A 43 -0.37 -9.58 12.00
C GLY A 43 0.86 -10.36 12.46
N ASP A 44 0.74 -11.68 12.53
CA ASP A 44 1.88 -12.56 12.78
C ASP A 44 2.90 -12.41 11.64
N ARG A 45 4.01 -11.73 11.92
CA ARG A 45 5.09 -11.46 10.94
C ARG A 45 4.63 -10.76 9.67
N THR A 46 3.55 -9.97 9.75
CA THR A 46 2.98 -9.25 8.60
C THR A 46 2.56 -7.82 8.94
N LEU A 47 2.62 -6.94 7.95
CA LEU A 47 2.09 -5.59 8.00
C LEU A 47 1.16 -5.40 6.81
N THR A 48 -0.09 -5.04 7.07
CA THR A 48 -1.09 -4.74 6.05
C THR A 48 -1.42 -3.25 6.06
N LEU A 49 -1.42 -2.66 4.87
CA LEU A 49 -1.86 -1.31 4.59
C LEU A 49 -3.13 -1.40 3.75
N GLU A 50 -4.20 -0.73 4.17
CA GLU A 50 -5.41 -0.57 3.38
C GLU A 50 -5.65 0.90 3.11
N LEU A 51 -5.84 1.25 1.84
CA LEU A 51 -5.97 2.63 1.37
C LEU A 51 -7.28 2.82 0.64
N GLY A 52 -8.03 3.85 1.04
CA GLY A 52 -9.19 4.34 0.30
C GLY A 52 -10.17 5.12 1.18
N PRO A 53 -11.42 5.31 0.72
CA PRO A 53 -11.91 4.88 -0.58
C PRO A 53 -11.23 5.61 -1.74
N LEU A 54 -10.89 4.87 -2.79
CA LEU A 54 -10.41 5.36 -4.07
C LEU A 54 -11.57 5.42 -5.07
N ARG A 55 -11.44 6.28 -6.09
CA ARG A 55 -12.38 6.29 -7.22
C ARG A 55 -12.34 4.94 -7.94
N ALA A 56 -13.44 4.57 -8.58
CA ALA A 56 -13.48 3.33 -9.38
C ALA A 56 -12.39 3.32 -10.47
N GLY A 57 -11.66 2.22 -10.58
CA GLY A 57 -10.47 2.03 -11.42
C GLY A 57 -9.18 2.62 -10.86
N SER A 58 -9.25 3.50 -9.85
CA SER A 58 -8.08 4.24 -9.40
C SER A 58 -7.17 3.44 -8.47
N ALA A 59 -7.60 2.31 -7.90
CA ALA A 59 -6.66 1.41 -7.23
C ALA A 59 -5.68 0.77 -8.22
N THR A 60 -6.16 0.40 -9.42
CA THR A 60 -5.29 -0.10 -10.50
C THR A 60 -4.37 1.00 -11.02
N GLU A 61 -4.91 2.20 -11.21
CA GLU A 61 -4.14 3.38 -11.61
C GLU A 61 -3.02 3.69 -10.60
N LEU A 62 -3.32 3.62 -9.30
CA LEU A 62 -2.34 3.82 -8.23
C LEU A 62 -1.23 2.78 -8.27
N VAL A 63 -1.55 1.50 -8.48
CA VAL A 63 -0.51 0.46 -8.62
C VAL A 63 0.36 0.78 -9.84
N GLN A 64 -0.22 1.18 -10.96
CA GLN A 64 0.53 1.51 -12.18
C GLN A 64 1.40 2.76 -12.04
N SER A 65 1.02 3.73 -11.20
CA SER A 65 1.79 4.95 -10.97
C SER A 65 3.11 4.71 -10.23
N GLY A 66 3.26 3.56 -9.56
CA GLY A 66 4.51 3.13 -8.93
C GLY A 66 5.62 2.75 -9.92
N ALA A 67 5.40 2.83 -11.23
CA ALA A 67 6.40 2.49 -12.25
C ALA A 67 7.46 3.59 -12.41
N LEU A 68 8.71 3.28 -12.04
CA LEU A 68 9.85 4.19 -12.17
C LEU A 68 10.80 3.77 -13.30
N PRO A 69 11.35 4.73 -14.08
CA PRO A 69 12.34 4.45 -15.12
C PRO A 69 13.55 3.67 -14.59
N GLY A 70 13.84 2.51 -15.20
CA GLY A 70 14.96 1.64 -14.82
C GLY A 70 14.76 0.82 -13.55
N LEU A 71 13.70 1.07 -12.76
CA LEU A 71 13.40 0.36 -11.52
C LEU A 71 12.15 -0.54 -11.64
N GLY A 72 11.27 -0.28 -12.61
CA GLY A 72 10.00 -0.98 -12.75
C GLY A 72 8.99 -0.52 -11.69
N ASN A 73 7.97 -1.35 -11.43
CA ASN A 73 6.91 -1.01 -10.49
C ASN A 73 7.35 -1.26 -9.04
N VAL A 74 7.53 -0.18 -8.27
CA VAL A 74 7.98 -0.25 -6.88
C VAL A 74 6.92 -0.86 -5.97
N ILE A 75 5.65 -0.53 -6.18
CA ILE A 75 4.53 -1.04 -5.37
C ILE A 75 4.47 -2.57 -5.51
N GLU A 76 4.50 -3.08 -6.73
CA GLU A 76 4.49 -4.53 -6.99
C GLU A 76 5.75 -5.23 -6.45
N ARG A 77 6.92 -4.60 -6.55
CA ARG A 77 8.19 -5.21 -6.12
C ARG A 77 8.35 -5.31 -4.61
N LEU A 78 7.83 -4.35 -3.85
CA LEU A 78 8.01 -4.30 -2.39
C LEU A 78 6.91 -5.06 -1.64
N SER A 79 5.74 -5.19 -2.26
CA SER A 79 4.59 -5.93 -1.73
C SER A 79 4.76 -7.43 -1.88
N ASP A 80 4.34 -8.19 -0.88
CA ASP A 80 4.18 -9.65 -1.01
C ASP A 80 2.79 -10.00 -1.54
N GLU A 81 1.77 -9.21 -1.16
CA GLU A 81 0.41 -9.34 -1.69
C GLU A 81 -0.20 -7.98 -2.00
N LEU A 82 -0.97 -7.93 -3.09
CA LEU A 82 -1.78 -6.80 -3.51
C LEU A 82 -3.20 -7.30 -3.78
N ALA A 83 -4.19 -6.58 -3.25
CA ALA A 83 -5.58 -6.85 -3.53
C ALA A 83 -6.35 -5.54 -3.71
N ILE A 84 -7.31 -5.55 -4.62
CA ILE A 84 -8.24 -4.45 -4.82
C ILE A 84 -9.62 -4.96 -4.41
N ASP A 85 -10.21 -4.33 -3.40
CA ASP A 85 -11.57 -4.63 -2.98
C ASP A 85 -12.50 -3.52 -3.43
N VAL A 86 -13.69 -3.89 -3.90
CA VAL A 86 -14.74 -2.94 -4.24
C VAL A 86 -15.72 -2.89 -3.08
N THR A 87 -15.95 -1.69 -2.55
CA THR A 87 -16.93 -1.44 -1.48
C THR A 87 -17.98 -0.44 -1.96
N ASP A 88 -19.05 -0.27 -1.19
CA ASP A 88 -20.09 0.73 -1.47
C ASP A 88 -19.53 2.17 -1.53
N GLY A 89 -18.38 2.43 -0.87
CA GLY A 89 -17.73 3.73 -0.83
C GLY A 89 -16.68 3.98 -1.92
N GLY A 90 -16.32 2.96 -2.71
CA GLY A 90 -15.24 3.02 -3.69
C GLY A 90 -14.29 1.82 -3.61
N GLU A 91 -13.15 1.92 -4.27
CA GLU A 91 -12.11 0.89 -4.24
C GLU A 91 -11.23 1.03 -3.00
N LEU A 92 -10.77 -0.10 -2.46
CA LEU A 92 -9.73 -0.17 -1.44
C LEU A 92 -8.53 -0.89 -2.03
N LEU A 93 -7.34 -0.28 -1.94
CA LEU A 93 -6.09 -0.98 -2.22
C LEU A 93 -5.56 -1.57 -0.92
N ARG A 94 -5.44 -2.90 -0.86
CA ARG A 94 -4.75 -3.61 0.21
C ARG A 94 -3.36 -4.00 -0.25
N VAL A 95 -2.36 -3.66 0.56
CA VAL A 95 -0.98 -4.05 0.40
C VAL A 95 -0.53 -4.82 1.62
N GLN A 96 0.14 -5.96 1.44
CA GLN A 96 0.75 -6.70 2.54
C GLN A 96 2.25 -6.86 2.35
N LEU A 97 2.98 -6.64 3.44
CA LEU A 97 4.38 -7.01 3.62
C LEU A 97 4.48 -8.12 4.67
N ARG A 98 5.39 -9.06 4.45
CA ARG A 98 5.71 -10.18 5.31
C ARG A 98 7.17 -10.10 5.71
N ALA A 99 7.50 -10.61 6.89
CA ALA A 99 8.90 -10.82 7.26
C ALA A 99 9.53 -11.81 6.26
N ARG A 100 10.68 -11.44 5.67
CA ARG A 100 11.50 -12.38 4.90
C ARG A 100 12.33 -13.23 5.87
N GLY A 101 12.50 -14.51 5.56
CA GLY A 101 13.24 -15.48 6.38
C GLY A 101 14.74 -15.40 6.18
#